data_AF-A0A958MW59-F1
#
_entry.id   AF-A0A958MW59-F1
#
_cell.length_a   1.000
_cell.length_b   1.000
_cell.length_c   1.000
_cell.angle_alpha   90.00
_cell.angle_beta   90.00
_cell.angle_gamma   90.00
#
_symmetry.space_group_name_H-M   'P 1'
#
loop_
_entity.id
_entity.type
_entity.pdbx_description
1 polymer ?
#
loop_
_entity_poly.entity_id
_entity_poly.type
_entity_poly.pdbx_seq_one_letter_code
_entity_poly.pdbx_strand_id
1 'polypeptide(L)'
;MENDSQGTILIRFSSEVVIKGRPAKARFATRVRRHIRRLAKLNHLDCEVIKGFNCLVLKSTQVDSFVPLLKRVFGIELFCPVTGTCKADMASLLALGLELYKDRIIGQTYAVRAKKVGASQVSRRQVEIELGSLLNPYGTVNLSRPQITVH
;
A
#
# COMPACT_ATOMS: atom_id res chain seq x y z
N MET A 1 -1.40 -21.54 3.34
CA MET A 1 -0.46 -21.71 4.45
C MET A 1 0.71 -20.79 4.21
N GLU A 2 0.71 -19.62 4.84
CA GLU A 2 1.87 -19.03 5.52
C GLU A 2 1.38 -17.79 6.28
N ASN A 3 1.77 -17.72 7.55
CA ASN A 3 1.25 -16.82 8.58
C ASN A 3 1.48 -15.34 8.23
N ASP A 4 0.41 -14.60 7.94
CA ASP A 4 0.45 -13.15 7.71
C ASP A 4 0.14 -12.36 9.00
N SER A 5 0.80 -12.75 10.11
CA SER A 5 0.77 -11.95 11.35
C SER A 5 1.71 -10.74 11.30
N GLN A 6 2.34 -10.47 10.16
CA GLN A 6 3.22 -9.32 9.95
C GLN A 6 2.51 -8.26 9.12
N GLY A 7 2.26 -7.11 9.71
CA GLY A 7 1.75 -5.96 8.98
C GLY A 7 2.78 -5.45 7.96
N THR A 8 2.26 -4.88 6.86
CA THR A 8 3.07 -4.41 5.74
C THR A 8 2.92 -2.91 5.55
N ILE A 9 4.01 -2.20 5.27
CA ILE A 9 4.01 -0.79 4.89
C ILE A 9 4.69 -0.64 3.52
N LEU A 10 3.98 -0.07 2.56
CA LEU A 10 4.56 0.32 1.27
C LEU A 10 5.19 1.70 1.40
N ILE A 11 6.46 1.84 1.02
CA ILE A 11 7.22 3.09 1.13
C ILE A 11 7.60 3.56 -0.28
N ARG A 12 7.16 4.78 -0.64
CA ARG A 12 7.47 5.42 -1.92
C ARG A 12 8.48 6.54 -1.75
N PHE A 13 9.42 6.59 -2.69
CA PHE A 13 10.41 7.64 -2.78
C PHE A 13 9.85 8.85 -3.51
N SER A 14 10.42 10.03 -3.23
CA SER A 14 10.11 11.26 -3.96
C SER A 14 10.15 11.07 -5.47
N SER A 15 9.12 11.60 -6.14
CA SER A 15 8.98 11.69 -7.59
C SER A 15 10.23 12.20 -8.32
N GLU A 16 11.03 13.06 -7.70
CA GLU A 16 12.32 13.52 -8.26
C GLU A 16 13.37 12.40 -8.40
N VAL A 17 13.36 11.43 -7.49
CA VAL A 17 14.24 10.24 -7.54
C VAL A 17 13.80 9.32 -8.67
N VAL A 18 12.50 9.30 -8.99
CA VAL A 18 11.92 8.47 -10.06
C VAL A 18 12.36 8.97 -11.45
N ILE A 19 12.79 10.22 -11.60
CA ILE A 19 13.31 10.79 -12.87
C ILE A 19 14.78 10.38 -13.13
N LYS A 20 15.52 9.94 -12.11
CA LYS A 20 16.94 9.56 -12.25
C LYS A 20 17.12 8.18 -12.90
N GLY A 21 18.30 7.89 -13.46
CA GLY A 21 18.64 6.57 -14.02
C GLY A 21 18.62 5.43 -12.98
N ARG A 22 18.47 4.17 -13.45
CA ARG A 22 18.39 2.97 -12.60
C ARG A 22 19.47 2.86 -11.50
N PRO A 23 20.76 3.15 -11.75
CA PRO A 23 21.80 3.06 -10.72
C PRO A 23 21.60 4.06 -9.58
N ALA A 24 21.18 5.29 -9.89
CA ALA A 24 20.91 6.32 -8.90
C ALA A 24 19.72 5.92 -8.01
N LYS A 25 18.64 5.40 -8.60
CA LYS A 25 17.49 4.86 -7.87
C LYS A 25 17.89 3.74 -6.91
N ALA A 26 18.71 2.80 -7.37
CA ALA A 26 19.17 1.67 -6.55
C ALA A 26 20.01 2.14 -5.34
N ARG A 27 20.93 3.08 -5.55
CA ARG A 27 21.72 3.69 -4.46
C ARG A 27 20.83 4.43 -3.47
N PHE A 28 19.88 5.21 -3.96
CA PHE A 28 18.93 5.93 -3.13
C PHE A 28 18.09 4.98 -2.26
N ALA A 29 17.47 3.97 -2.88
CA ALA A 29 16.70 2.95 -2.18
C ALA A 29 17.52 2.24 -1.09
N THR A 30 18.80 1.96 -1.39
CA THR A 30 19.73 1.33 -0.43
C THR A 30 20.00 2.23 0.78
N ARG A 31 20.18 3.54 0.56
CA ARG A 31 20.38 4.52 1.64
C ARG A 31 19.14 4.64 2.53
N VAL A 32 17.96 4.79 1.93
CA VAL A 32 16.68 4.84 2.68
C VAL A 32 16.48 3.55 3.47
N ARG A 33 16.71 2.39 2.86
CA ARG A 33 16.67 1.08 3.55
C ARG A 33 17.59 1.04 4.77
N ARG A 34 18.82 1.56 4.65
CA ARG A 34 19.79 1.60 5.75
C ARG A 34 19.31 2.51 6.88
N HIS A 35 18.74 3.67 6.56
CA HIS A 35 18.16 4.57 7.57
C HIS A 35 17.01 3.92 8.32
N ILE A 36 16.06 3.28 7.61
CA ILE A 36 14.94 2.58 8.24
C ILE A 36 15.44 1.49 9.20
N ARG A 37 16.39 0.65 8.76
CA ARG A 37 16.97 -0.40 9.62
C ARG A 37 17.70 0.17 10.84
N ARG A 38 18.39 1.30 10.69
CA ARG A 38 19.05 1.98 11.81
C ARG A 38 18.02 2.50 12.82
N LEU A 39 16.93 3.11 12.35
CA LEU A 39 15.84 3.56 13.23
C LEU A 39 15.18 2.38 13.95
N ALA A 40 14.91 1.29 13.25
CA ALA A 40 14.36 0.08 13.85
C ALA A 40 15.26 -0.44 14.99
N LYS A 41 16.58 -0.56 14.74
CA LYS A 41 17.55 -0.99 15.75
C LYS A 41 17.59 -0.07 16.97
N LEU A 42 17.53 1.25 16.77
CA LEU A 42 17.55 2.23 17.86
C LEU A 42 16.27 2.20 18.72
N ASN A 43 15.16 1.75 18.15
CA ASN A 43 13.86 1.67 18.84
C ASN A 43 13.50 0.23 19.23
N HIS A 44 14.44 -0.72 19.12
CA HIS A 44 14.22 -2.14 19.42
C HIS A 44 13.04 -2.76 18.66
N LEU A 45 12.83 -2.32 17.41
CA LEU A 45 11.77 -2.83 16.53
C LEU A 45 12.32 -3.86 15.55
N ASP A 46 11.60 -4.97 15.41
CA ASP A 46 11.89 -5.96 14.38
C ASP A 46 11.24 -5.57 13.06
N CYS A 47 12.03 -5.54 11.99
CA CYS A 47 11.51 -5.34 10.66
C CYS A 47 12.35 -6.01 9.57
N GLU A 48 11.65 -6.41 8.52
CA GLU A 48 12.24 -6.75 7.24
C GLU A 48 11.98 -5.60 6.26
N VAL A 49 13.01 -5.19 5.51
CA VAL A 49 12.85 -4.18 4.46
C VAL A 49 13.31 -4.75 3.13
N ILE A 50 12.34 -4.98 2.24
CA ILE A 50 12.47 -5.62 0.94
C ILE A 50 12.41 -4.57 -0.16
N LYS A 51 13.16 -4.78 -1.24
CA LYS A 51 13.12 -3.91 -2.42
C LYS A 51 12.00 -4.35 -3.36
N GLY A 52 11.02 -3.49 -3.58
CA GLY A 52 10.03 -3.63 -4.64
C GLY A 52 10.48 -2.95 -5.94
N PHE A 53 9.61 -2.93 -6.95
CA PHE A 53 9.92 -2.38 -8.28
C PHE A 53 10.37 -0.91 -8.22
N ASN A 54 9.55 -0.04 -7.61
CA ASN A 54 9.82 1.38 -7.39
C ASN A 54 9.42 1.82 -5.97
N CYS A 55 9.47 0.90 -5.02
CA CYS A 55 9.13 1.12 -3.62
C CYS A 55 10.02 0.26 -2.71
N LEU A 56 10.00 0.54 -1.41
CA LEU A 56 10.38 -0.44 -0.40
C LEU A 56 9.11 -1.02 0.23
N VAL A 57 9.22 -2.26 0.67
CA VAL A 57 8.19 -2.94 1.45
C VAL A 57 8.79 -3.20 2.82
N LEU A 58 8.19 -2.64 3.86
CA LEU A 58 8.54 -2.89 5.25
C LEU A 58 7.55 -3.89 5.81
N LYS A 59 8.05 -5.02 6.31
CA LYS A 59 7.25 -6.00 7.06
C LYS A 59 7.63 -5.94 8.53
N SER A 60 6.64 -5.87 9.40
CA SER A 60 6.83 -5.87 10.84
C SER A 60 5.52 -6.24 11.55
N THR A 61 5.62 -6.88 12.71
CA THR A 61 4.46 -7.04 13.61
C THR A 61 4.07 -5.73 14.29
N GLN A 62 4.93 -4.70 14.25
CA GLN A 62 4.80 -3.45 15.02
C GLN A 62 4.60 -2.25 14.09
N VAL A 63 3.67 -2.35 13.13
CA VAL A 63 3.42 -1.32 12.09
C VAL A 63 3.15 0.06 12.69
N ASP A 64 2.33 0.15 13.73
CA ASP A 64 1.95 1.43 14.34
C ASP A 64 3.16 2.16 14.95
N SER A 65 4.13 1.42 15.48
CA SER A 65 5.40 1.97 15.99
C SER A 65 6.29 2.53 14.87
N PHE A 66 6.17 2.02 13.64
CA PHE A 66 6.94 2.51 12.50
C PHE A 66 6.37 3.80 11.89
N VAL A 67 5.06 4.03 11.97
CA VAL A 67 4.40 5.23 11.40
C VAL A 67 5.07 6.55 11.83
N PRO A 68 5.28 6.84 13.13
CA PRO A 68 5.93 8.09 13.55
C PRO A 68 7.42 8.15 13.17
N LEU A 69 8.10 7.00 13.07
CA LEU A 69 9.51 6.93 12.70
C LEU A 69 9.72 7.22 11.21
N LEU A 70 8.88 6.67 10.34
CA LEU A 70 8.97 6.86 8.89
C LEU A 70 8.74 8.32 8.48
N LYS A 71 7.91 9.07 9.22
CA LYS A 71 7.72 10.52 9.02
C LYS A 71 9.02 11.32 9.15
N ARG A 72 10.02 10.81 9.87
CA ARG A 72 11.31 11.47 10.11
C ARG A 72 12.39 11.07 9.10
N VAL A 73 12.10 10.14 8.18
CA VAL A 73 13.08 9.65 7.21
C VAL A 73 13.02 10.48 5.94
N PHE A 74 14.05 11.31 5.73
CA PHE A 74 14.21 12.04 4.48
C PHE A 74 14.27 11.10 3.26
N GLY A 75 13.61 11.52 2.19
CA GLY A 75 13.55 10.78 0.94
C GLY A 75 12.35 9.83 0.80
N ILE A 76 11.56 9.66 1.87
CA ILE A 76 10.21 9.08 1.79
C ILE A 76 9.24 10.20 1.45
N GLU A 77 8.53 10.05 0.34
CA GLU A 77 7.45 10.99 -0.06
C GLU A 77 6.13 10.57 0.56
N LEU A 78 5.85 9.27 0.53
CA LEU A 78 4.63 8.70 1.05
C LEU A 78 4.91 7.28 1.57
N PHE A 79 4.25 6.91 2.65
CA PHE A 79 4.15 5.53 3.07
C PHE A 79 2.68 5.14 3.30
N CYS A 80 2.34 3.89 3.03
CA CYS A 80 0.98 3.36 3.09
C CYS A 80 1.00 2.06 3.90
N PRO A 81 0.54 2.09 5.16
CA PRO A 81 0.22 0.87 5.89
C PRO A 81 -0.85 0.08 5.12
N VAL A 82 -0.59 -1.21 4.90
CA VAL A 82 -1.46 -2.12 4.17
C VAL A 82 -2.49 -2.68 5.13
N THR A 83 -3.77 -2.46 4.84
CA THR A 83 -4.90 -2.93 5.67
C THR A 83 -5.22 -4.40 5.49
N GLY A 84 -4.81 -5.01 4.37
CA GLY A 84 -5.03 -6.43 4.12
C GLY A 84 -4.28 -6.92 2.89
N THR A 85 -4.02 -8.22 2.87
CA THR A 85 -3.33 -8.95 1.81
C THR A 85 -4.19 -10.14 1.40
N CYS A 86 -4.21 -10.45 0.11
CA CYS A 86 -4.93 -11.60 -0.41
C CYS A 86 -4.15 -12.23 -1.55
N LYS A 87 -4.63 -13.38 -2.01
CA LYS A 87 -4.15 -13.97 -3.26
C LYS A 87 -4.42 -13.02 -4.42
N ALA A 88 -3.56 -13.07 -5.43
CA ALA A 88 -3.62 -12.23 -6.62
C ALA A 88 -4.68 -12.73 -7.64
N ASP A 89 -5.89 -13.00 -7.16
CA ASP A 89 -7.05 -13.40 -7.96
C ASP A 89 -8.25 -12.48 -7.67
N MET A 90 -9.18 -12.42 -8.62
CA MET A 90 -10.32 -11.50 -8.53
C MET A 90 -11.22 -11.82 -7.34
N ALA A 91 -11.54 -13.10 -7.11
CA ALA A 91 -12.47 -13.50 -6.06
C ALA A 91 -11.97 -13.09 -4.66
N SER A 92 -10.70 -13.37 -4.36
CA SER A 92 -10.08 -13.02 -3.08
C SER A 92 -10.00 -11.51 -2.88
N LEU A 93 -9.71 -10.76 -3.95
CA LEU A 93 -9.64 -9.30 -3.91
C LEU A 93 -11.01 -8.68 -3.65
N LEU A 94 -12.06 -9.17 -4.32
CA LEU A 94 -13.43 -8.70 -4.12
C LEU A 94 -13.96 -8.99 -2.72
N ALA A 95 -13.69 -10.20 -2.21
CA ALA A 95 -14.09 -10.59 -0.85
C ALA A 95 -13.42 -9.69 0.20
N LEU A 96 -12.10 -9.50 0.11
CA LEU A 96 -11.35 -8.65 1.02
C LEU A 96 -11.78 -7.18 0.92
N GLY A 97 -12.00 -6.69 -0.31
CA GLY A 97 -12.45 -5.31 -0.55
C GLY A 97 -13.82 -5.04 0.05
N LEU A 98 -14.74 -6.00 -0.05
CA LEU A 98 -16.06 -5.90 0.59
C LEU A 98 -15.94 -5.86 2.11
N GLU A 99 -15.20 -6.79 2.71
CA GLU A 99 -15.00 -6.86 4.16
C GLU A 99 -14.42 -5.56 4.73
N LEU A 100 -13.39 -4.99 4.07
CA LEU A 100 -12.70 -3.81 4.58
C LEU A 100 -13.46 -2.50 4.42
N TYR A 101 -14.28 -2.37 3.37
CA TYR A 101 -14.85 -1.08 2.97
C TYR A 101 -16.37 -0.98 3.09
N LYS A 102 -17.11 -2.11 3.16
CA LYS A 102 -18.57 -2.13 3.25
C LYS A 102 -19.10 -1.14 4.30
N ASP A 103 -18.63 -1.27 5.54
CA ASP A 103 -19.16 -0.47 6.65
C ASP A 103 -18.71 1.01 6.58
N ARG A 104 -17.58 1.27 5.89
CA ARG A 104 -17.03 2.63 5.75
C ARG A 104 -17.82 3.47 4.75
N ILE A 105 -18.39 2.85 3.73
CA ILE A 105 -19.05 3.56 2.62
C ILE A 105 -20.55 3.75 2.81
N ILE A 106 -21.14 3.24 3.89
CA ILE A 106 -22.57 3.34 4.17
C ILE A 106 -23.01 4.82 4.17
N GLY A 107 -23.88 5.17 3.22
CA GLY A 107 -24.41 6.52 3.08
C GLY A 107 -23.43 7.58 2.56
N GLN A 108 -22.23 7.16 2.12
CA GLN A 108 -21.17 8.03 1.65
C GLN A 108 -20.91 7.85 0.15
N THR A 109 -20.24 8.82 -0.44
CA THR A 109 -19.74 8.74 -1.82
C THR A 109 -18.37 8.09 -1.87
N TYR A 110 -18.14 7.20 -2.83
CA TYR A 110 -16.87 6.50 -2.96
C TYR A 110 -16.38 6.37 -4.41
N ALA A 111 -15.08 6.09 -4.57
CA ALA A 111 -14.49 5.69 -5.84
C ALA A 111 -13.46 4.59 -5.63
N VAL A 112 -13.47 3.59 -6.50
CA VAL A 112 -12.44 2.54 -6.52
C VAL A 112 -11.29 2.97 -7.41
N ARG A 113 -10.07 2.90 -6.89
CA ARG A 113 -8.84 3.25 -7.62
C ARG A 113 -7.79 2.17 -7.42
N ALA A 114 -7.85 1.17 -8.29
CA ALA A 114 -6.87 0.09 -8.28
C ALA A 114 -5.52 0.56 -8.85
N LYS A 115 -4.41 0.06 -8.30
CA LYS A 115 -3.09 0.27 -8.88
C LYS A 115 -2.35 -1.03 -9.05
N LYS A 116 -2.01 -1.35 -10.30
CA LYS A 116 -1.17 -2.51 -10.62
C LYS A 116 0.30 -2.16 -10.51
N VAL A 117 1.08 -3.01 -9.83
CA VAL A 117 2.54 -2.94 -9.78
C VAL A 117 3.09 -4.28 -10.26
N GLY A 118 3.89 -4.28 -11.32
CA GLY A 118 4.46 -5.50 -11.92
C GLY A 118 3.50 -6.25 -12.85
N ALA A 119 3.83 -7.52 -13.12
CA ALA A 119 3.03 -8.42 -13.92
C ALA A 119 2.00 -9.13 -13.02
N SER A 120 0.76 -8.66 -13.05
CA SER A 120 -0.40 -9.37 -12.50
C SER A 120 -1.38 -9.67 -13.62
N GLN A 121 -2.03 -10.83 -13.53
CA GLN A 121 -3.07 -11.30 -14.43
C GLN A 121 -4.38 -10.49 -14.29
N VAL A 122 -4.51 -9.76 -13.19
CA VAL A 122 -5.70 -8.98 -12.89
C VAL A 122 -5.66 -7.62 -13.58
N SER A 123 -6.73 -7.32 -14.33
CA SER A 123 -6.91 -6.01 -14.98
C SER A 123 -7.35 -4.96 -13.96
N ARG A 124 -6.63 -3.83 -13.93
CA ARG A 124 -6.98 -2.68 -13.07
C ARG A 124 -8.42 -2.22 -13.29
N ARG A 125 -8.81 -2.05 -14.55
CA ARG A 125 -10.15 -1.58 -14.93
C ARG A 125 -11.22 -2.56 -14.48
N GLN A 126 -10.93 -3.86 -14.60
CA GLN A 126 -11.84 -4.90 -14.17
C GLN A 126 -12.05 -4.87 -12.65
N VAL A 127 -10.98 -4.69 -11.87
CA VAL A 127 -11.08 -4.48 -10.41
C VAL A 127 -11.94 -3.27 -10.08
N GLU A 128 -11.70 -2.13 -10.72
CA GLU A 128 -12.47 -0.90 -10.45
C GLU A 128 -13.97 -1.08 -10.72
N ILE A 129 -14.33 -1.80 -11.80
CA ILE A 129 -15.72 -2.07 -12.17
C ILE A 129 -16.35 -3.10 -11.23
N GLU A 130 -15.71 -4.25 -11.03
CA GLU A 130 -16.30 -5.36 -10.26
C GLU A 130 -16.41 -5.03 -8.77
N LEU A 131 -15.35 -4.46 -8.17
CA LEU A 131 -15.40 -4.02 -6.77
C LEU A 131 -16.35 -2.83 -6.62
N GLY A 132 -16.38 -1.93 -7.59
CA GLY A 132 -17.33 -0.82 -7.63
C GLY A 132 -18.77 -1.32 -7.61
N SER A 133 -19.11 -2.26 -8.48
CA SER A 133 -20.43 -2.90 -8.56
C SER A 133 -20.81 -3.59 -7.25
N LEU A 134 -19.88 -4.33 -6.65
CA LEU A 134 -20.10 -5.05 -5.40
C LEU A 134 -20.40 -4.13 -4.21
N LEU A 135 -19.77 -2.94 -4.19
CA LEU A 135 -19.92 -1.93 -3.14
C LEU A 135 -21.12 -0.98 -3.36
N ASN A 136 -21.69 -0.95 -4.57
CA ASN A 136 -22.74 -0.03 -4.95
C ASN A 136 -24.04 -0.13 -4.12
N PRO A 137 -24.42 -1.30 -3.55
CA PRO A 137 -25.56 -1.36 -2.63
C PRO A 137 -25.37 -0.57 -1.32
N TYR A 138 -24.14 -0.25 -0.94
CA TYR A 138 -23.81 0.37 0.35
C TYR A 138 -23.48 1.87 0.24
N GLY A 139 -23.01 2.34 -0.91
CA GLY A 139 -22.63 3.74 -1.11
C GLY A 139 -22.92 4.21 -2.53
N THR A 140 -22.64 5.49 -2.81
CA THR A 140 -22.86 6.07 -4.15
C THR A 140 -21.53 6.34 -4.85
N VAL A 141 -21.39 5.90 -6.10
CA VAL A 141 -20.16 6.12 -6.86
C VAL A 141 -20.03 7.60 -7.26
N ASN A 142 -18.91 8.24 -6.90
CA ASN A 142 -18.53 9.58 -7.35
C ASN A 142 -17.06 9.61 -7.77
N LEU A 143 -16.79 9.60 -9.07
CA LEU A 143 -15.42 9.53 -9.61
C LEU A 143 -14.64 10.85 -9.50
N SER A 144 -15.35 11.96 -9.32
CA SER A 144 -14.76 13.31 -9.32
C SER A 144 -14.38 13.77 -7.92
N ARG A 145 -15.30 13.68 -6.95
CA ARG A 145 -15.09 14.14 -5.56
C ARG A 145 -15.62 13.11 -4.56
N PRO A 146 -15.02 11.91 -4.51
CA PRO A 146 -15.43 10.90 -3.53
C PRO A 146 -15.05 11.34 -2.11
N GLN A 147 -15.91 11.06 -1.14
CA GLN A 147 -15.54 11.17 0.27
C GLN A 147 -14.56 10.06 0.67
N ILE A 148 -14.69 8.87 0.07
CA ILE A 148 -13.86 7.70 0.36
C ILE A 148 -13.23 7.17 -0.92
N THR A 149 -11.91 7.01 -0.93
CA THR A 149 -11.22 6.31 -2.03
C THR A 149 -10.84 4.91 -1.57
N VAL A 150 -11.35 3.91 -2.28
CA VAL A 150 -11.02 2.50 -2.09
C VAL A 150 -9.75 2.21 -2.91
N HIS A 151 -8.67 1.83 -2.22
CA HIS A 151 -7.35 1.58 -2.80
C HIS A 151 -6.99 0.10 -2.80
#